data_AF-A0A411D3E9-F1
#
_entry.id   AF-A0A411D3E9-F1
#
_cell.length_a   1.000
_cell.length_b   1.000
_cell.length_c   1.000
_cell.angle_alpha   90.00
_cell.angle_beta   90.00
_cell.angle_gamma   90.00
#
_symmetry.space_group_name_H-M   'P 1'
#
loop_
_entity.id
_entity.type
_entity.pdbx_description
1 polymer ?
#
loop_
_entity_poly.entity_id
_entity_poly.type
_entity_poly.pdbx_seq_one_letter_code
_entity_poly.pdbx_strand_id
1 'polypeptide(L)'
;IEKNHPDLAGNYDPGASFDVNDQDPDPQPRYTQMNDNRHGTRCAGEVAAVANNGVCGVGVAYNARIGGVRMLDGEVTDAVE
;
A
#
# COMPACT_ATOMS: atom_id res chain seq x y z
N ILE A 1 -0.55 -1.99 1.55
CA ILE A 1 -0.24 -1.59 0.15
C ILE A 1 0.54 -2.72 -0.52
N GLU A 2 0.34 -2.96 -1.82
CA GLU A 2 1.13 -3.97 -2.53
C GLU A 2 2.58 -3.51 -2.75
N LYS A 3 3.44 -3.69 -1.74
CA LYS A 3 4.83 -3.17 -1.73
C LYS A 3 5.69 -3.70 -2.88
N ASN A 4 5.34 -4.86 -3.42
CA ASN A 4 6.03 -5.51 -4.54
C ASN A 4 5.40 -5.19 -5.90
N HIS A 5 4.34 -4.36 -5.97
CA HIS A 5 3.76 -3.97 -7.24
C HIS A 5 4.82 -3.23 -8.07
N PRO A 6 5.05 -3.59 -9.34
CA PRO A 6 6.11 -2.99 -10.17
C PRO A 6 5.98 -1.46 -10.30
N ASP A 7 4.75 -0.95 -10.17
CA ASP A 7 4.45 0.48 -10.22
C ASP A 7 4.56 1.21 -8.87
N LEU A 8 4.86 0.51 -7.77
CA LEU A 8 4.99 1.10 -6.43
C LEU A 8 6.33 0.75 -5.75
N ALA A 9 6.94 -0.37 -6.11
CA ALA A 9 8.13 -0.92 -5.43
C ALA A 9 9.32 0.07 -5.41
N GLY A 10 9.49 0.87 -6.45
CA GLY A 10 10.54 1.89 -6.51
C GLY A 10 10.37 3.03 -5.49
N ASN A 11 9.13 3.31 -5.11
CA ASN A 11 8.74 4.42 -4.23
C ASN A 11 8.30 3.96 -2.83
N TYR A 12 8.20 2.65 -2.60
CA TYR A 12 7.88 2.09 -1.29
C TYR A 12 8.92 2.46 -0.24
N ASP A 13 8.43 2.81 0.96
CA ASP A 13 9.25 3.07 2.15
C ASP A 13 8.83 2.12 3.30
N PRO A 14 9.70 1.16 3.67
CA PRO A 14 9.42 0.27 4.79
C PRO A 14 9.45 1.00 6.15
N GLY A 15 10.17 2.11 6.28
CA GLY A 15 10.22 2.89 7.53
C GLY A 15 8.93 3.67 7.81
N ALA A 16 8.12 3.88 6.77
CA ALA A 16 6.80 4.50 6.86
C ALA A 16 5.65 3.47 6.83
N SER A 17 5.95 2.18 7.01
CA SER A 17 4.99 1.09 6.84
C SER A 17 4.86 0.20 8.08
N PHE A 18 3.65 -0.26 8.34
CA PHE A 18 3.35 -1.18 9.44
C PHE A 18 1.99 -1.87 9.20
N ASP A 19 1.88 -3.14 9.57
CA ASP A 19 0.60 -3.86 9.64
C ASP A 19 0.13 -3.93 11.08
N VAL A 20 -0.96 -3.23 11.37
CA VAL A 20 -1.56 -3.19 12.70
C VAL A 20 -2.34 -4.47 12.99
N ASN A 21 -2.86 -5.15 11.95
CA ASN A 21 -3.64 -6.38 12.12
C ASN A 21 -2.75 -7.55 12.54
N ASP A 22 -1.60 -7.68 11.88
CA ASP A 22 -0.67 -8.79 12.07
C ASP A 22 0.52 -8.39 12.98
N GLN A 23 0.58 -7.12 13.41
CA GLN A 23 1.60 -6.54 14.30
C GLN A 23 3.03 -6.70 13.78
N ASP A 24 3.23 -6.46 12.49
CA ASP A 24 4.50 -6.64 11.80
C ASP A 24 4.80 -5.48 10.83
N PRO A 25 6.01 -5.38 10.24
CA PRO A 25 6.35 -4.28 9.33
C PRO A 25 5.87 -4.51 7.88
N ASP A 26 5.06 -5.54 7.60
CA ASP A 26 4.64 -5.92 6.25
C ASP A 26 3.20 -5.48 5.92
N PRO A 27 3.01 -4.33 5.25
CA PRO A 27 1.68 -3.85 4.91
C PRO A 27 1.05 -4.57 3.70
N GLN A 28 1.63 -5.68 3.22
CA GLN A 28 1.13 -6.42 2.07
C GLN A 28 -0.33 -6.84 2.31
N PRO A 29 -1.27 -6.51 1.41
CA PRO A 29 -2.66 -6.91 1.58
C PRO A 29 -2.82 -8.42 1.44
N ARG A 30 -3.72 -9.00 2.21
CA ARG A 30 -4.14 -10.39 2.03
C ARG A 30 -5.15 -10.47 0.89
N TYR A 31 -4.91 -11.34 -0.08
CA TYR A 31 -5.90 -11.60 -1.12
C TYR A 31 -7.02 -12.48 -0.55
N THR A 32 -8.20 -11.89 -0.39
CA THR A 32 -9.43 -12.62 -0.06
C THR A 32 -10.19 -12.94 -1.33
N GLN A 33 -11.15 -13.88 -1.26
CA GLN A 33 -12.00 -14.22 -2.42
C GLN A 33 -12.81 -13.03 -2.94
N MET A 34 -13.09 -12.04 -2.08
CA MET A 34 -13.81 -10.80 -2.42
C MET A 34 -12.87 -9.69 -2.95
N ASN A 35 -11.55 -9.85 -2.77
CA ASN A 35 -10.53 -8.90 -3.18
C ASN A 35 -10.73 -7.50 -2.59
N ASP A 36 -11.12 -7.41 -1.32
CA ASP A 36 -11.49 -6.13 -0.70
C ASP A 36 -10.26 -5.26 -0.33
N ASN A 37 -9.11 -5.89 -0.11
CA ASN A 37 -7.86 -5.25 0.36
C ASN A 37 -7.06 -4.51 -0.74
N ARG A 38 -7.72 -4.15 -1.84
CA ARG A 38 -7.12 -3.42 -2.99
C ARG A 38 -7.10 -1.91 -2.81
N HIS A 39 -7.89 -1.37 -1.87
CA HIS A 39 -8.11 0.07 -1.73
C HIS A 39 -6.79 0.82 -1.51
N GLY A 40 -6.00 0.39 -0.52
CA GLY A 40 -4.72 1.05 -0.19
C GLY A 40 -3.73 1.06 -1.35
N THR A 41 -3.62 -0.02 -2.13
CA THR A 41 -2.74 -0.06 -3.31
C THR A 41 -3.18 0.96 -4.37
N ARG A 42 -4.48 1.09 -4.62
CA ARG A 42 -5.01 2.04 -5.62
C ARG A 42 -4.75 3.49 -5.21
N CYS A 43 -5.05 3.84 -3.96
CA CYS A 43 -4.76 5.16 -3.43
C CYS A 43 -3.25 5.48 -3.46
N ALA A 44 -2.40 4.51 -3.16
CA ALA A 44 -0.95 4.67 -3.25
C ALA A 44 -0.49 4.95 -4.70
N GLY A 45 -1.09 4.29 -5.68
CA GLY A 45 -0.81 4.53 -7.11
C GLY A 45 -1.18 5.94 -7.57
N GLU A 46 -2.32 6.46 -7.13
CA GLU A 46 -2.73 7.85 -7.44
C GLU A 46 -1.68 8.87 -6.98
N VAL A 47 -1.04 8.62 -5.83
CA VAL A 47 -0.04 9.52 -5.25
C VAL A 47 1.33 9.32 -5.86
N ALA A 48 1.85 8.09 -5.90
CA ALA A 48 3.26 7.84 -6.17
C ALA A 48 3.53 6.62 -7.07
N ALA A 49 2.62 6.30 -7.99
CA ALA A 49 2.95 5.37 -9.08
C ALA A 49 4.20 5.85 -9.85
N VAL A 50 5.07 4.91 -10.20
CA VAL A 50 6.41 5.18 -10.76
C VAL A 50 6.27 5.67 -12.21
N ALA A 51 6.82 6.85 -12.51
CA ALA A 51 6.82 7.38 -13.87
C ALA A 51 7.74 6.60 -14.82
N ASN A 52 7.33 6.49 -16.09
CA ASN A 52 8.17 6.01 -17.20
C ASN A 52 8.74 4.57 -17.06
N ASN A 53 8.09 3.70 -16.29
CA ASN A 53 8.46 2.27 -16.17
C ASN A 53 7.73 1.35 -17.17
N GLY A 54 6.81 1.89 -17.99
CA GLY A 54 6.00 1.11 -18.94
C GLY A 54 4.89 0.26 -18.30
N VAL A 55 4.57 0.51 -17.03
CA VAL A 55 3.55 -0.21 -16.26
C VAL A 55 2.48 0.77 -15.82
N CYS A 56 1.20 0.42 -15.99
CA CYS A 56 0.06 1.19 -15.50
C CYS A 56 0.11 2.71 -15.84
N GLY A 57 0.22 3.58 -14.83
CA GLY A 57 0.03 5.03 -14.95
C GLY A 57 1.17 5.84 -14.35
N VAL A 58 0.89 7.05 -13.86
CA VAL A 58 1.86 7.87 -13.13
C VAL A 58 1.21 8.53 -11.93
N GLY A 59 1.90 8.55 -10.79
CA GLY A 59 1.43 9.22 -9.59
C GLY A 59 1.59 10.74 -9.69
N VAL A 60 0.74 11.48 -8.98
CA VAL A 60 0.82 12.95 -8.88
C VAL A 60 2.20 13.42 -8.41
N ALA A 61 2.77 12.70 -7.44
CA ALA A 61 4.10 12.89 -6.89
C ALA A 61 4.94 11.63 -7.08
N TYR A 62 5.16 11.23 -8.34
CA TYR A 62 5.86 10.00 -8.74
C TYR A 62 7.31 9.83 -8.23
N ASN A 63 7.90 10.83 -7.57
CA ASN A 63 9.22 10.76 -6.90
C ASN A 63 9.12 10.76 -5.37
N ALA A 64 7.91 10.78 -4.80
CA ALA A 64 7.70 10.71 -3.36
C ALA A 64 7.90 9.27 -2.84
N ARG A 65 8.22 9.17 -1.55
CA ARG A 65 8.21 7.90 -0.81
C ARG A 65 6.81 7.66 -0.24
N ILE A 66 6.35 6.41 -0.29
CA ILE A 66 5.04 6.00 0.24
C ILE A 66 5.17 4.77 1.14
N GLY A 67 4.53 4.84 2.30
CA GLY A 67 4.35 3.71 3.20
C GLY A 67 2.88 3.34 3.33
N GLY A 68 2.61 2.14 3.86
CA GLY A 68 1.25 1.69 4.14
C GLY A 68 1.10 1.34 5.61
N VAL A 69 0.09 1.91 6.26
CA VAL A 69 -0.37 1.42 7.57
C VAL A 69 -1.63 0.58 7.34
N ARG A 70 -1.52 -0.74 7.47
CA ARG A 70 -2.64 -1.67 7.20
C ARG A 70 -3.47 -1.82 8.48
N MET A 71 -4.65 -1.19 8.49
CA MET A 71 -5.60 -1.21 9.62
C MET A 71 -6.98 -1.76 9.25
N LEU A 72 -7.42 -1.58 8.01
CA LEU A 72 -8.79 -1.88 7.57
C LEU A 72 -9.04 -3.33 7.13
N ASP A 73 -8.07 -4.23 7.36
CA ASP A 73 -8.09 -5.63 6.93
C ASP A 73 -8.18 -6.58 8.13
N GLY A 74 -8.98 -6.23 9.14
CA GLY A 74 -9.11 -6.96 10.41
C GLY A 74 -10.32 -6.54 11.22
N GLU A 75 -10.46 -7.10 12.43
CA GLU A 75 -11.50 -6.68 13.37
C GLU A 75 -11.23 -5.23 13.80
N VAL A 76 -12.18 -4.34 13.52
CA VAL A 76 -12.08 -2.94 13.93
C VAL A 76 -12.38 -2.88 15.43
N THR A 77 -11.41 -2.37 16.19
CA THR A 77 -11.52 -2.16 17.64
C THR A 77 -11.16 -0.70 17.94
N ASP A 78 -11.47 -0.17 19.13
CA ASP A 78 -11.07 1.19 19.55
C ASP A 78 -9.54 1.43 19.45
N ALA A 79 -8.72 0.39 19.42
CA ALA A 79 -7.28 0.50 19.21
C ALA A 79 -6.88 0.64 17.72
N VAL A 80 -7.83 0.46 16.80
CA VAL A 80 -7.68 0.41 15.34
C VAL A 80 -8.57 1.46 14.63
N GLU A 81 -9.34 2.28 15.38
CA GLU A 81 -10.04 3.49 14.90
C GLU A 81 -9.13 4.73 14.84
#